data_AF-A0A6C0E3M3-F1
#
_entry.id   AF-A0A6C0E3M3-F1
#
_cell.length_a   1.000
_cell.length_b   1.000
_cell.length_c   1.000
_cell.angle_alpha   90.00
_cell.angle_beta   90.00
_cell.angle_gamma   90.00
#
_symmetry.space_group_name_H-M   'P 1'
#
loop_
_entity.id
_entity.type
_entity.pdbx_description
1 polymer ?
#
loop_
_entity_poly.entity_id
_entity_poly.type
_entity_poly.pdbx_seq_one_letter_code
_entity_poly.pdbx_strand_id
1 'polypeptide(L)'
;MGNITLSSVNKPHISELSDYIDKLASEYILNMDIKNLSRMSNKQYCDKLVVLTGDILSNKFDHAEITMLKKRTDGTYDKETTKEKVFFLDSEKLNDLDKTSMCRDIAKFYVKIAHLYAAIISTINPVYEYEEGGQLKTATLMDKNEIPKNAIITKYDLNICNRRIKALQSYKVGVQKDVSIQPAVCDMDRETLDKEPGIPELKMLYYDNNYNFETGEFGEMSEETAARFKEDLKRFYTTFTGETEIPEGINDFSSVKLRYYRDCCANEIHIKEDDDLFVLYAKHLNQMISISKVNQNKLIQILDSLLVSENGVMRVNSGISETEIQELIQNARALIIDLYINCEEDYVKGMKIYESIVEHNILHTTERQIEMLKNQATQLIKSTQEAFF
;
A
#
# COMPACT_ATOMS: atom_id res chain seq x y z
N MET A 1 56.42 -26.11 -31.81
CA MET A 1 55.44 -25.17 -32.37
C MET A 1 54.08 -25.87 -32.37
N GLY A 2 53.26 -25.61 -31.36
CA GLY A 2 51.90 -26.13 -31.27
C GLY A 2 50.98 -24.96 -31.01
N ASN A 3 50.15 -24.62 -32.00
CA ASN A 3 49.10 -23.61 -31.88
C ASN A 3 48.00 -24.16 -30.96
N ILE A 4 47.81 -23.52 -29.81
CA ILE A 4 46.60 -23.70 -29.00
C ILE A 4 45.58 -22.71 -29.56
N THR A 5 44.64 -23.22 -30.34
CA THR A 5 43.40 -22.53 -30.70
C THR A 5 42.60 -22.28 -29.43
N LEU A 6 42.24 -21.02 -29.17
CA LEU A 6 41.29 -20.63 -28.13
C LEU A 6 39.98 -21.38 -28.36
N SER A 7 39.64 -22.25 -27.42
CA SER A 7 38.34 -22.91 -27.35
C SER A 7 37.25 -21.89 -27.04
N SER A 8 36.20 -21.93 -27.87
CA SER A 8 34.92 -21.25 -27.74
C SER A 8 34.41 -21.16 -26.30
N VAL A 9 34.21 -19.93 -25.82
CA VAL A 9 33.40 -19.66 -24.62
C VAL A 9 31.97 -20.09 -24.95
N ASN A 10 31.43 -21.09 -24.25
CA ASN A 10 30.03 -21.48 -24.34
C ASN A 10 29.15 -20.27 -23.99
N LYS A 11 28.37 -19.78 -24.96
CA LYS A 11 27.34 -18.76 -24.73
C LYS A 11 26.25 -19.37 -23.83
N PRO A 12 25.72 -18.63 -22.83
CA PRO A 12 24.65 -19.11 -21.96
C PRO A 12 23.39 -19.42 -22.76
N HIS A 13 22.62 -20.39 -22.29
CA HIS A 13 21.41 -20.90 -22.94
C HIS A 13 20.25 -19.91 -22.71
N ILE A 14 19.44 -19.60 -23.73
CA ILE A 14 18.41 -18.53 -23.76
C ILE A 14 17.47 -18.42 -22.53
N SER A 15 17.13 -19.52 -21.85
CA SER A 15 16.35 -19.47 -20.59
C SER A 15 17.12 -18.75 -19.48
N GLU A 16 18.43 -18.95 -19.43
CA GLU A 16 19.34 -18.32 -18.46
C GLU A 16 19.39 -16.80 -18.61
N LEU A 17 19.12 -16.25 -19.80
CA LEU A 17 19.12 -14.80 -20.03
C LEU A 17 17.86 -14.11 -19.47
N SER A 18 16.67 -14.62 -19.80
CA SER A 18 15.43 -14.12 -19.20
C SER A 18 15.52 -14.25 -17.69
N ASP A 19 15.92 -15.43 -17.20
CA ASP A 19 16.07 -15.71 -15.77
C ASP A 19 17.06 -14.76 -15.10
N TYR A 20 18.15 -14.37 -15.78
CA TYR A 20 19.11 -13.40 -15.28
C TYR A 20 18.51 -12.00 -15.13
N ILE A 21 17.76 -11.52 -16.13
CA ILE A 21 17.13 -10.20 -16.09
C ILE A 21 16.00 -10.17 -15.07
N ASP A 22 15.18 -11.22 -15.01
CA ASP A 22 14.11 -11.36 -14.01
C ASP A 22 14.65 -11.36 -12.58
N LYS A 23 15.74 -12.09 -12.36
CA LYS A 23 16.45 -12.10 -11.08
C LYS A 23 16.99 -10.72 -10.74
N LEU A 24 17.68 -10.07 -11.68
CA LEU A 24 18.25 -8.75 -11.47
C LEU A 24 17.15 -7.73 -11.14
N ALA A 25 16.06 -7.73 -11.92
CA ALA A 25 14.90 -6.88 -11.67
C ALA A 25 14.31 -7.14 -10.28
N SER A 26 14.14 -8.40 -9.87
CA SER A 26 13.66 -8.72 -8.52
C SER A 26 14.60 -8.29 -7.41
N GLU A 27 15.91 -8.42 -7.58
CA GLU A 27 16.88 -7.92 -6.60
C GLU A 27 16.75 -6.41 -6.40
N TYR A 28 16.53 -5.65 -7.49
CA TYR A 28 16.25 -4.21 -7.40
C TYR A 28 14.89 -3.92 -6.75
N ILE A 29 13.85 -4.62 -7.19
CA ILE A 29 12.46 -4.46 -6.69
C ILE A 29 12.33 -4.89 -5.23
N LEU A 30 13.10 -5.85 -4.72
CA LEU A 30 12.95 -6.37 -3.37
C LEU A 30 13.86 -5.70 -2.34
N ASN A 31 15.06 -5.27 -2.76
CA ASN A 31 15.96 -4.56 -1.86
C ASN A 31 15.55 -3.10 -1.64
N MET A 32 14.55 -2.62 -2.40
CA MET A 32 13.81 -1.37 -2.22
C MET A 32 14.48 -0.39 -1.26
N ASP A 33 15.64 0.15 -1.64
CA ASP A 33 16.16 1.34 -0.98
C ASP A 33 15.21 2.45 -1.40
N ILE A 34 14.19 2.68 -0.59
CA ILE A 34 13.11 3.59 -0.96
C ILE A 34 13.53 5.02 -0.75
N LYS A 35 14.47 5.33 0.12
CA LYS A 35 15.11 6.64 0.03
C LYS A 35 15.70 6.82 -1.36
N ASN A 36 16.11 5.75 -2.04
CA ASN A 36 16.41 5.79 -3.47
C ASN A 36 15.19 5.67 -4.42
N LEU A 37 14.07 5.00 -4.11
CA LEU A 37 12.84 5.03 -4.94
C LEU A 37 12.08 6.37 -4.86
N SER A 38 12.04 7.02 -3.70
CA SER A 38 11.67 8.44 -3.54
C SER A 38 12.74 9.41 -4.08
N ARG A 39 13.92 8.90 -4.44
CA ARG A 39 14.88 9.59 -5.33
C ARG A 39 14.80 9.10 -6.78
N MET A 40 13.95 8.12 -7.12
CA MET A 40 13.59 7.81 -8.51
C MET A 40 12.60 8.85 -9.05
N SER A 41 11.86 9.52 -8.17
CA SER A 41 11.18 10.80 -8.43
C SER A 41 12.11 12.02 -8.40
N ASN A 42 13.42 11.83 -8.14
CA ASN A 42 14.45 12.87 -8.21
C ASN A 42 15.32 12.68 -9.46
N LYS A 43 15.30 13.71 -10.31
CA LYS A 43 15.99 13.81 -11.61
C LYS A 43 17.47 13.35 -11.62
N GLN A 44 18.20 13.41 -10.50
CA GLN A 44 19.66 13.20 -10.51
C GLN A 44 20.12 11.77 -10.16
N TYR A 45 19.21 10.88 -9.73
CA TYR A 45 19.54 9.48 -9.38
C TYR A 45 18.91 8.45 -10.33
N CYS A 46 17.87 8.85 -11.08
CA CYS A 46 17.17 7.99 -12.05
C CYS A 46 17.92 7.81 -13.39
N ASP A 47 18.81 8.76 -13.75
CA ASP A 47 19.70 8.70 -14.92
C ASP A 47 20.56 7.43 -14.97
N LYS A 48 20.64 6.66 -13.88
CA LYS A 48 21.27 5.34 -13.89
C LYS A 48 20.28 4.22 -14.19
N LEU A 49 19.11 4.07 -13.60
CA LEU A 49 18.36 2.80 -13.70
C LEU A 49 17.67 2.54 -15.07
N VAL A 50 17.11 3.57 -15.69
CA VAL A 50 16.35 3.45 -16.97
C VAL A 50 17.30 3.51 -18.17
N VAL A 51 18.31 4.38 -18.08
CA VAL A 51 19.41 4.45 -19.05
C VAL A 51 20.29 3.21 -18.95
N LEU A 52 20.58 2.69 -17.74
CA LEU A 52 21.31 1.42 -17.62
C LEU A 52 20.51 0.25 -18.17
N THR A 53 19.19 0.14 -18.01
CA THR A 53 18.48 -1.02 -18.61
C THR A 53 18.47 -0.92 -20.14
N GLY A 54 18.07 0.21 -20.74
CA GLY A 54 18.08 0.36 -22.19
C GLY A 54 19.47 0.24 -22.83
N ASP A 55 20.46 0.96 -22.29
CA ASP A 55 21.82 0.98 -22.85
C ASP A 55 22.62 -0.26 -22.46
N ILE A 56 22.46 -0.85 -21.26
CA ILE A 56 23.08 -2.15 -20.97
C ILE A 56 22.44 -3.23 -21.84
N LEU A 57 21.11 -3.23 -22.01
CA LEU A 57 20.45 -4.23 -22.86
C LEU A 57 20.97 -4.11 -24.31
N SER A 58 21.06 -2.88 -24.83
CA SER A 58 21.58 -2.63 -26.19
C SER A 58 23.07 -2.97 -26.34
N ASN A 59 23.90 -2.69 -25.33
CA ASN A 59 25.37 -2.89 -25.41
C ASN A 59 25.83 -4.30 -25.02
N LYS A 60 25.06 -5.06 -24.23
CA LYS A 60 25.45 -6.40 -23.78
C LYS A 60 24.83 -7.55 -24.57
N PHE A 61 23.69 -7.35 -25.23
CA PHE A 61 22.95 -8.42 -25.90
C PHE A 61 22.90 -8.24 -27.41
N ASP A 62 22.86 -9.35 -28.13
CA ASP A 62 22.67 -9.30 -29.58
C ASP A 62 21.19 -9.09 -29.95
N HIS A 63 20.94 -8.84 -31.24
CA HIS A 63 19.58 -8.52 -31.69
C HIS A 63 18.62 -9.69 -31.52
N ALA A 64 19.11 -10.92 -31.67
CA ALA A 64 18.36 -12.14 -31.47
C ALA A 64 17.85 -12.26 -30.03
N GLU A 65 18.74 -12.06 -29.05
CA GLU A 65 18.44 -12.07 -27.63
C GLU A 65 17.38 -11.01 -27.24
N ILE A 66 17.53 -9.78 -27.74
CA ILE A 66 16.57 -8.69 -27.48
C ILE A 66 15.20 -8.98 -28.10
N THR A 67 15.17 -9.54 -29.31
CA THR A 67 13.91 -9.90 -29.99
C THR A 67 13.15 -10.98 -29.24
N MET A 68 13.87 -11.97 -28.71
CA MET A 68 13.27 -13.03 -27.88
C MET A 68 12.71 -12.47 -26.58
N LEU A 69 13.46 -11.61 -25.88
CA LEU A 69 13.01 -10.98 -24.65
C LEU A 69 11.77 -10.11 -24.88
N LYS A 70 11.74 -9.36 -25.99
CA LYS A 70 10.56 -8.57 -26.39
C LYS A 70 9.34 -9.45 -26.62
N LYS A 71 9.49 -10.55 -27.38
CA LYS A 71 8.37 -11.50 -27.58
C LYS A 71 7.88 -12.09 -26.27
N ARG A 72 8.78 -12.34 -25.31
CA ARG A 72 8.42 -12.82 -23.99
C ARG A 72 7.61 -11.78 -23.23
N THR A 73 8.10 -10.54 -23.13
CA THR A 73 7.35 -9.47 -22.44
C THR A 73 6.02 -9.18 -23.13
N ASP A 74 5.91 -9.41 -24.44
CA ASP A 74 4.64 -9.26 -25.17
C ASP A 74 3.68 -10.45 -25.02
N GLY A 75 4.11 -11.56 -24.39
CA GLY A 75 3.32 -12.79 -24.31
C GLY A 75 3.21 -13.55 -25.64
N THR A 76 4.00 -13.19 -26.66
CA THR A 76 4.00 -13.83 -28.00
C THR A 76 5.14 -14.85 -28.18
N TYR A 77 5.87 -15.15 -27.11
CA TYR A 77 6.99 -16.07 -27.13
C TYR A 77 6.54 -17.53 -27.19
N ASP A 78 6.87 -18.19 -28.31
CA ASP A 78 6.75 -19.63 -28.48
C ASP A 78 8.16 -20.26 -28.62
N LYS A 79 8.50 -21.19 -27.73
CA LYS A 79 9.82 -21.84 -27.69
C LYS A 79 10.16 -22.57 -28.99
N GLU A 80 9.17 -23.11 -29.72
CA GLU A 80 9.41 -23.89 -30.94
C GLU A 80 9.62 -22.97 -32.15
N THR A 81 8.71 -22.02 -32.42
CA THR A 81 8.84 -21.12 -33.59
C THR A 81 9.85 -19.97 -33.40
N THR A 82 10.17 -19.59 -32.17
CA THR A 82 11.09 -18.45 -31.93
C THR A 82 12.55 -18.84 -32.14
N LYS A 83 12.95 -20.09 -31.83
CA LYS A 83 14.29 -20.59 -32.14
C LYS A 83 14.55 -20.62 -33.65
N GLU A 84 13.60 -21.09 -34.44
CA GLU A 84 13.70 -21.11 -35.90
C GLU A 84 13.72 -19.70 -36.49
N LYS A 85 12.72 -18.85 -36.17
CA LYS A 85 12.62 -17.50 -36.75
C LYS A 85 13.79 -16.59 -36.39
N VAL A 86 14.35 -16.72 -35.19
CA VAL A 86 15.49 -15.88 -34.77
C VAL A 86 16.79 -16.30 -35.47
N PHE A 87 16.96 -17.59 -35.77
CA PHE A 87 18.03 -18.07 -36.65
C PHE A 87 17.93 -17.51 -38.08
N PHE A 88 16.71 -17.25 -38.58
CA PHE A 88 16.48 -16.61 -39.88
C PHE A 88 16.63 -15.08 -39.83
N LEU A 89 16.30 -14.42 -38.71
CA LEU A 89 16.41 -12.97 -38.53
C LEU A 89 17.88 -12.49 -38.52
N ASP A 90 18.83 -13.35 -38.16
CA ASP A 90 20.28 -13.06 -38.22
C ASP A 90 20.79 -12.82 -39.67
N SER A 91 19.98 -13.13 -40.67
CA SER A 91 20.32 -12.97 -42.10
C SER A 91 19.76 -11.71 -42.77
N GLU A 92 18.80 -11.02 -42.14
CA GLU A 92 18.29 -9.73 -42.62
C GLU A 92 18.64 -8.64 -41.61
N LYS A 93 19.47 -7.69 -42.04
CA LYS A 93 19.94 -6.55 -41.25
C LYS A 93 18.77 -5.76 -40.65
N LEU A 94 18.32 -6.13 -39.48
CA LEU A 94 17.55 -5.24 -38.63
C LEU A 94 18.47 -4.11 -38.18
N ASN A 95 17.95 -2.89 -38.19
CA ASN A 95 18.73 -1.70 -37.92
C ASN A 95 18.92 -1.51 -36.40
N ASP A 96 19.92 -0.72 -35.99
CA ASP A 96 20.16 -0.42 -34.57
C ASP A 96 19.01 0.35 -33.91
N LEU A 97 18.16 1.04 -34.68
CA LEU A 97 16.99 1.79 -34.18
C LEU A 97 15.88 0.85 -33.69
N ASP A 98 15.67 -0.29 -34.35
CA ASP A 98 14.68 -1.32 -33.99
C ASP A 98 15.10 -2.00 -32.69
N LYS A 99 16.41 -2.27 -32.54
CA LYS A 99 17.01 -2.79 -31.31
C LYS A 99 16.75 -1.86 -30.12
N THR A 100 17.06 -0.56 -30.28
CA THR A 100 16.83 0.44 -29.24
C THR A 100 15.36 0.55 -28.85
N SER A 101 14.44 0.47 -29.81
CA SER A 101 13.00 0.51 -29.53
C SER A 101 12.54 -0.68 -28.67
N MET A 102 13.01 -1.90 -28.97
CA MET A 102 12.64 -3.06 -28.16
C MET A 102 13.22 -3.00 -26.75
N CYS A 103 14.46 -2.55 -26.59
CA CYS A 103 15.06 -2.36 -25.26
C CYS A 103 14.25 -1.37 -24.42
N ARG A 104 13.75 -0.30 -25.05
CA ARG A 104 12.88 0.70 -24.41
C ARG A 104 11.57 0.10 -23.92
N ASP A 105 10.94 -0.75 -24.72
CA ASP A 105 9.68 -1.39 -24.33
C ASP A 105 9.88 -2.44 -23.22
N ILE A 106 10.95 -3.22 -23.29
CA ILE A 106 11.35 -4.15 -22.22
C ILE A 106 11.61 -3.39 -20.91
N ALA A 107 12.25 -2.22 -20.97
CA ALA A 107 12.48 -1.39 -19.79
C ALA A 107 11.17 -0.90 -19.17
N LYS A 108 10.21 -0.41 -19.97
CA LYS A 108 8.88 0.00 -19.49
C LYS A 108 8.17 -1.13 -18.75
N PHE A 109 8.25 -2.35 -19.28
CA PHE A 109 7.65 -3.54 -18.65
C PHE A 109 8.15 -3.74 -17.21
N TYR A 110 9.46 -3.75 -16.98
CA TYR A 110 10.01 -3.93 -15.63
C TYR A 110 9.76 -2.73 -14.69
N VAL A 111 9.70 -1.51 -15.24
CA VAL A 111 9.32 -0.32 -14.45
C VAL A 111 7.88 -0.39 -13.97
N LYS A 112 6.95 -0.86 -14.81
CA LYS A 112 5.56 -1.11 -14.40
C LYS A 112 5.47 -2.09 -13.24
N ILE A 113 6.27 -3.17 -13.26
CA ILE A 113 6.36 -4.12 -12.14
C ILE A 113 6.84 -3.42 -10.87
N ALA A 114 7.87 -2.58 -10.96
CA ALA A 114 8.40 -1.85 -9.81
C ALA A 114 7.36 -0.89 -9.20
N HIS A 115 6.64 -0.12 -10.03
CA HIS A 115 5.58 0.78 -9.55
C HIS A 115 4.43 0.00 -8.90
N LEU A 116 4.02 -1.12 -9.49
CA LEU A 116 2.99 -1.99 -8.92
C LEU A 116 3.41 -2.56 -7.56
N TYR A 117 4.64 -3.07 -7.47
CA TYR A 117 5.20 -3.59 -6.23
C TYR A 117 5.27 -2.50 -5.14
N ALA A 118 5.76 -1.30 -5.49
CA ALA A 118 5.85 -0.17 -4.58
C ALA A 118 4.47 0.25 -4.06
N ALA A 119 3.48 0.40 -4.93
CA ALA A 119 2.11 0.76 -4.53
C ALA A 119 1.51 -0.24 -3.54
N ILE A 120 1.69 -1.54 -3.79
CA ILE A 120 1.16 -2.58 -2.90
C ILE A 120 1.87 -2.57 -1.54
N ILE A 121 3.21 -2.54 -1.53
CA ILE A 121 3.97 -2.58 -0.27
C ILE A 121 3.74 -1.31 0.55
N SER A 122 3.74 -0.13 -0.07
CA SER A 122 3.45 1.13 0.62
C SER A 122 2.02 1.16 1.18
N THR A 123 1.06 0.51 0.51
CA THR A 123 -0.31 0.34 1.02
C THR A 123 -0.38 -0.61 2.21
N ILE A 124 0.30 -1.76 2.16
CA ILE A 124 0.33 -2.71 3.30
C ILE A 124 1.07 -2.08 4.49
N ASN A 125 2.12 -1.31 4.19
CA ASN A 125 3.03 -0.61 5.10
C ASN A 125 3.56 -1.48 6.25
N PRO A 126 4.40 -2.49 5.95
CA PRO A 126 5.03 -3.28 6.99
C PRO A 126 6.09 -2.46 7.74
N VAL A 127 5.99 -2.47 9.07
CA VAL A 127 6.91 -1.84 10.02
C VAL A 127 7.69 -2.93 10.76
N TYR A 128 9.00 -2.70 10.87
CA TYR A 128 9.99 -3.53 11.52
C TYR A 128 10.49 -2.81 12.77
N GLU A 129 10.15 -3.33 13.94
CA GLU A 129 10.61 -2.83 15.23
C GLU A 129 11.83 -3.62 15.69
N TYR A 130 12.87 -2.92 16.13
CA TYR A 130 14.11 -3.51 16.59
C TYR A 130 14.76 -2.65 17.69
N GLU A 131 15.59 -3.26 18.52
CA GLU A 131 16.33 -2.56 19.56
C GLU A 131 17.76 -2.24 19.09
N GLU A 132 18.18 -1.00 19.29
CA GLU A 132 19.56 -0.56 19.03
C GLU A 132 20.04 0.33 20.18
N GLY A 133 21.07 -0.12 20.90
CA GLY A 133 21.66 0.64 22.00
C GLY A 133 20.71 0.88 23.18
N GLY A 134 19.79 -0.04 23.46
CA GLY A 134 18.79 0.10 24.52
C GLY A 134 17.56 0.94 24.15
N GLN A 135 17.45 1.38 22.90
CA GLN A 135 16.30 2.14 22.39
C GLN A 135 15.54 1.33 21.35
N LEU A 136 14.22 1.30 21.47
CA LEU A 136 13.33 0.76 20.44
C LEU A 136 13.31 1.73 19.25
N LYS A 137 13.62 1.19 18.07
CA LYS A 137 13.55 1.88 16.78
C LYS A 137 12.58 1.15 15.87
N THR A 138 11.97 1.89 14.96
CA THR A 138 11.11 1.36 13.92
C THR A 138 11.67 1.73 12.55
N ALA A 139 11.69 0.77 11.65
CA ALA A 139 12.04 0.93 10.25
C ALA A 139 10.87 0.44 9.40
N THR A 140 10.60 1.08 8.28
CA THR A 140 9.68 0.54 7.28
C THR A 140 10.44 -0.45 6.38
N LEU A 141 9.79 -1.08 5.38
CA LEU A 141 10.55 -1.88 4.37
C LEU A 141 11.65 -1.03 3.70
N MET A 142 11.40 0.26 3.63
CA MET A 142 12.15 1.30 2.95
C MET A 142 13.50 1.56 3.63
N ASP A 143 13.52 1.42 4.95
CA ASP A 143 14.70 1.58 5.80
C ASP A 143 15.25 0.22 6.26
N LYS A 144 14.76 -0.90 5.72
CA LYS A 144 15.15 -2.25 6.17
C LYS A 144 16.66 -2.49 6.08
N ASN A 145 17.33 -1.88 5.11
CA ASN A 145 18.78 -1.97 4.96
C ASN A 145 19.57 -1.24 6.06
N GLU A 146 18.92 -0.31 6.77
CA GLU A 146 19.49 0.40 7.92
C GLU A 146 19.42 -0.44 9.21
N ILE A 147 18.64 -1.52 9.22
CA ILE A 147 18.52 -2.41 10.38
C ILE A 147 19.82 -3.23 10.52
N PRO A 148 20.44 -3.27 11.71
CA PRO A 148 21.62 -4.10 11.95
C PRO A 148 21.34 -5.57 11.64
N LYS A 149 22.25 -6.24 10.91
CA LYS A 149 22.06 -7.64 10.44
C LYS A 149 21.75 -8.66 11.55
N ASN A 150 22.16 -8.38 12.79
CA ASN A 150 21.97 -9.26 13.94
C ASN A 150 20.86 -8.78 14.88
N ALA A 151 20.09 -7.75 14.51
CA ALA A 151 19.00 -7.26 15.32
C ALA A 151 17.86 -8.29 15.37
N ILE A 152 17.23 -8.43 16.54
CA ILE A 152 15.97 -9.16 16.68
C ILE A 152 14.87 -8.21 16.21
N ILE A 153 14.10 -8.63 15.21
CA ILE A 153 13.11 -7.79 14.54
C ILE A 153 11.71 -8.35 14.80
N THR A 154 10.80 -7.49 15.25
CA THR A 154 9.36 -7.76 15.28
C THR A 154 8.70 -7.03 14.12
N LYS A 155 7.86 -7.72 13.34
CA LYS A 155 7.14 -7.15 12.19
C LYS A 155 5.67 -6.96 12.52
N TYR A 156 5.13 -5.77 12.23
CA TYR A 156 3.69 -5.50 12.23
C TYR A 156 3.32 -4.58 11.07
N ASP A 157 2.05 -4.54 10.68
CA ASP A 157 1.59 -3.69 9.58
C ASP A 157 0.97 -2.40 10.16
N LEU A 158 1.33 -1.24 9.60
CA LEU A 158 0.87 0.08 10.05
C LEU A 158 0.31 0.92 8.89
N ASN A 159 -0.66 0.37 8.16
CA ASN A 159 -1.42 1.12 7.15
C ASN A 159 -2.57 1.92 7.80
N ILE A 160 -3.33 2.63 6.97
CA ILE A 160 -4.47 3.45 7.42
C ILE A 160 -5.46 2.64 8.27
N CYS A 161 -5.70 1.37 7.94
CA CYS A 161 -6.64 0.53 8.69
C CYS A 161 -6.11 0.13 10.04
N ASN A 162 -4.84 -0.26 10.12
CA ASN A 162 -4.22 -0.51 11.41
C ASN A 162 -4.25 0.74 12.29
N ARG A 163 -4.04 1.94 11.73
CA ARG A 163 -4.16 3.21 12.47
C ARG A 163 -5.58 3.47 12.95
N ARG A 164 -6.59 3.36 12.09
CA ARG A 164 -8.01 3.57 12.43
C ARG A 164 -8.51 2.55 13.45
N ILE A 165 -8.17 1.26 13.27
CA ILE A 165 -8.50 0.20 14.21
C ILE A 165 -7.84 0.48 15.57
N LYS A 166 -6.55 0.84 15.60
CA LYS A 166 -5.83 1.15 16.84
C LYS A 166 -6.44 2.35 17.57
N ALA A 167 -6.87 3.38 16.83
CA ALA A 167 -7.56 4.54 17.39
C ALA A 167 -8.86 4.12 18.12
N LEU A 168 -9.65 3.22 17.51
CA LEU A 168 -10.88 2.69 18.11
C LEU A 168 -10.61 1.66 19.23
N GLN A 169 -9.55 0.87 19.15
CA GLN A 169 -9.20 -0.20 20.09
C GLN A 169 -8.63 0.28 21.43
N SER A 170 -8.61 1.58 21.69
CA SER A 170 -8.09 2.13 22.95
C SER A 170 -9.07 1.88 24.11
N TYR A 171 -9.19 0.62 24.53
CA TYR A 171 -9.96 0.19 25.69
C TYR A 171 -9.17 -0.81 26.56
N LYS A 172 -9.48 -0.82 27.86
CA LYS A 172 -8.84 -1.68 28.88
C LYS A 172 -9.90 -2.51 29.59
N VAL A 173 -9.64 -3.82 29.72
CA VAL A 173 -10.50 -4.72 30.51
C VAL A 173 -9.98 -4.75 31.95
N GLY A 174 -10.81 -4.31 32.90
CA GLY A 174 -10.51 -4.28 34.32
C GLY A 174 -10.78 -5.60 35.04
N VAL A 175 -10.44 -5.65 36.33
CA VAL A 175 -10.44 -6.85 37.18
C VAL A 175 -11.86 -7.38 37.50
N GLN A 176 -12.93 -6.68 37.09
CA GLN A 176 -14.33 -7.04 37.36
C GLN A 176 -15.24 -7.06 36.11
N LYS A 177 -14.69 -7.30 34.92
CA LYS A 177 -15.43 -7.18 33.63
C LYS A 177 -15.96 -5.77 33.34
N ASP A 178 -15.46 -4.77 34.05
CA ASP A 178 -15.61 -3.37 33.66
C ASP A 178 -14.60 -3.06 32.57
N VAL A 179 -15.07 -2.44 31.50
CA VAL A 179 -14.28 -2.00 30.37
C VAL A 179 -14.19 -0.50 30.41
N SER A 180 -12.97 0.01 30.36
CA SER A 180 -12.67 1.42 30.17
C SER A 180 -12.43 1.66 28.68
N ILE A 181 -13.19 2.56 28.05
CA ILE A 181 -13.06 2.90 26.63
C ILE A 181 -12.66 4.37 26.52
N GLN A 182 -11.56 4.63 25.82
CA GLN A 182 -11.07 5.97 25.52
C GLN A 182 -10.39 5.97 24.14
N PRO A 183 -11.15 6.07 23.04
CA PRO A 183 -10.61 6.05 21.70
C PRO A 183 -9.61 7.20 21.49
N ALA A 184 -8.45 6.89 20.91
CA ALA A 184 -7.42 7.88 20.56
C ALA A 184 -7.76 8.61 19.25
N VAL A 185 -8.97 9.15 19.18
CA VAL A 185 -9.55 9.73 17.95
C VAL A 185 -9.22 11.22 17.83
N CYS A 186 -9.09 11.88 18.97
CA CYS A 186 -8.89 13.33 19.08
C CYS A 186 -7.49 13.80 18.70
N ASP A 187 -6.53 12.87 18.74
CA ASP A 187 -5.12 13.11 18.40
C ASP A 187 -4.82 12.81 16.93
N MET A 188 -5.82 12.38 16.13
CA MET A 188 -5.65 12.30 14.68
C MET A 188 -5.78 13.71 14.11
N ASP A 189 -4.62 14.35 13.94
CA ASP A 189 -4.47 15.71 13.45
C ASP A 189 -5.21 15.99 12.12
N ARG A 190 -5.36 17.29 11.80
CA ARG A 190 -5.96 17.83 10.55
C ARG A 190 -5.10 17.56 9.32
N GLU A 191 -4.69 16.32 9.16
CA GLU A 191 -3.82 15.90 8.10
C GLU A 191 -4.63 15.66 6.82
N THR A 192 -3.96 15.93 5.71
CA THR A 192 -4.38 15.52 4.40
C THR A 192 -4.00 14.05 4.19
N LEU A 193 -4.60 13.40 3.19
CA LEU A 193 -4.21 12.03 2.82
C LEU A 193 -2.76 11.91 2.32
N ASP A 194 -2.08 13.02 2.06
CA ASP A 194 -0.66 13.05 1.66
C ASP A 194 0.28 12.35 2.66
N LYS A 195 -0.10 12.30 3.94
CA LYS A 195 0.66 11.63 5.00
C LYS A 195 0.26 10.17 5.21
N GLU A 196 -0.80 9.69 4.56
CA GLU A 196 -1.21 8.30 4.66
C GLU A 196 -0.31 7.42 3.76
N PRO A 197 0.29 6.35 4.30
CA PRO A 197 1.17 5.46 3.54
C PRO A 197 0.47 4.88 2.30
N GLY A 198 1.14 4.95 1.13
CA GLY A 198 0.68 4.36 -0.13
C GLY A 198 -0.16 5.27 -1.03
N ILE A 199 -0.60 6.44 -0.56
CA ILE A 199 -1.37 7.39 -1.39
C ILE A 199 -0.56 7.95 -2.58
N PRO A 200 0.71 8.37 -2.42
CA PRO A 200 1.52 8.82 -3.54
C PRO A 200 1.72 7.72 -4.60
N GLU A 201 1.97 6.48 -4.16
CA GLU A 201 2.22 5.36 -5.05
C GLU A 201 0.96 4.86 -5.75
N LEU A 202 -0.20 4.92 -5.09
CA LEU A 202 -1.49 4.67 -5.73
C LEU A 202 -1.69 5.59 -6.93
N LYS A 203 -1.36 6.87 -6.81
CA LYS A 203 -1.49 7.83 -7.91
C LYS A 203 -0.65 7.42 -9.12
N MET A 204 0.55 6.89 -8.90
CA MET A 204 1.44 6.43 -9.98
C MET A 204 0.81 5.33 -10.84
N LEU A 205 -0.10 4.51 -10.29
CA LEU A 205 -0.79 3.45 -11.04
C LEU A 205 -1.81 3.98 -12.08
N TYR A 206 -2.12 5.28 -12.07
CA TYR A 206 -2.97 5.91 -13.08
C TYR A 206 -2.18 6.47 -14.26
N TYR A 207 -0.88 6.73 -14.09
CA TYR A 207 -0.04 7.26 -15.17
C TYR A 207 0.41 6.12 -16.09
N ASP A 208 -0.01 6.18 -17.35
CA ASP A 208 0.19 5.14 -18.35
C ASP A 208 0.61 5.68 -19.73
N ASN A 209 0.77 6.99 -19.86
CA ASN A 209 1.15 7.65 -21.11
C ASN A 209 2.37 8.58 -20.94
N ASN A 210 2.97 8.99 -22.08
CA ASN A 210 4.11 9.90 -22.15
C ASN A 210 5.29 9.45 -21.28
N TYR A 211 5.77 8.21 -21.52
CA TYR A 211 6.88 7.64 -20.77
C TYR A 211 8.19 8.40 -21.04
N ASN A 212 8.76 8.96 -19.97
CA ASN A 212 10.03 9.66 -20.00
C ASN A 212 11.16 8.66 -19.69
N PHE A 213 12.02 8.41 -20.68
CA PHE A 213 13.15 7.49 -20.54
C PHE A 213 14.30 8.03 -19.68
N GLU A 214 14.35 9.36 -19.43
CA GLU A 214 15.31 9.95 -18.50
C GLU A 214 14.86 9.74 -17.05
N THR A 215 13.56 9.93 -16.77
CA THR A 215 13.02 9.84 -15.41
C THR A 215 12.43 8.47 -15.06
N GLY A 216 12.17 7.61 -16.03
CA GLY A 216 11.52 6.32 -15.79
C GLY A 216 10.03 6.42 -15.42
N GLU A 217 9.41 7.57 -15.71
CA GLU A 217 8.05 7.85 -15.26
C GLU A 217 7.11 8.01 -16.45
N PHE A 218 5.86 7.60 -16.25
CA PHE A 218 4.77 7.97 -17.13
C PHE A 218 4.32 9.38 -16.73
N GLY A 219 4.50 10.36 -17.62
CA GLY A 219 4.21 11.76 -17.32
C GLY A 219 2.72 12.08 -17.33
N GLU A 220 1.90 11.27 -18.01
CA GLU A 220 0.50 11.57 -18.26
C GLU A 220 -0.41 10.35 -18.03
N MET A 221 -1.67 10.63 -17.72
CA MET A 221 -2.76 9.66 -17.74
C MET A 221 -3.40 9.69 -19.12
N SER A 222 -3.67 8.52 -19.70
CA SER A 222 -4.53 8.37 -20.87
C SER A 222 -5.95 8.86 -20.56
N GLU A 223 -6.76 9.11 -21.60
CA GLU A 223 -8.15 9.56 -21.40
C GLU A 223 -8.95 8.57 -20.53
N GLU A 224 -8.72 7.28 -20.72
CA GLU A 224 -9.37 6.21 -19.96
C GLU A 224 -8.95 6.23 -18.48
N THR A 225 -7.64 6.26 -18.20
CA THR A 225 -7.15 6.26 -16.81
C THR A 225 -7.44 7.56 -16.10
N ALA A 226 -7.46 8.70 -16.81
CA ALA A 226 -7.88 9.99 -16.28
C ALA A 226 -9.36 10.01 -15.89
N ALA A 227 -10.24 9.36 -16.66
CA ALA A 227 -11.65 9.22 -16.31
C ALA A 227 -11.81 8.38 -15.03
N ARG A 228 -11.12 7.24 -14.94
CA ARG A 228 -11.10 6.40 -13.73
C ARG A 228 -10.55 7.12 -12.51
N PHE A 229 -9.46 7.86 -12.68
CA PHE A 229 -8.88 8.67 -11.61
C PHE A 229 -9.89 9.66 -11.03
N LYS A 230 -10.67 10.35 -11.88
CA LYS A 230 -11.70 11.28 -11.42
C LYS A 230 -12.83 10.59 -10.66
N GLU A 231 -13.26 9.41 -11.11
CA GLU A 231 -14.27 8.59 -10.42
C GLU A 231 -13.78 8.18 -9.04
N ASP A 232 -12.57 7.64 -8.95
CA ASP A 232 -11.99 7.18 -7.69
C ASP A 232 -11.69 8.36 -6.74
N LEU A 233 -11.20 9.49 -7.26
CA LEU A 233 -10.99 10.71 -6.48
C LEU A 233 -12.31 11.21 -5.88
N LYS A 234 -13.40 11.14 -6.63
CA LYS A 234 -14.73 11.51 -6.11
C LYS A 234 -15.18 10.59 -4.99
N ARG A 235 -14.98 9.28 -5.14
CA ARG A 235 -15.28 8.29 -4.09
C ARG A 235 -14.45 8.59 -2.83
N PHE A 236 -13.14 8.79 -2.99
CA PHE A 236 -12.24 9.20 -1.92
C PHE A 236 -12.71 10.44 -1.20
N TYR A 237 -12.95 11.51 -1.95
CA TYR A 237 -13.40 12.78 -1.40
C TYR A 237 -14.67 12.59 -0.57
N THR A 238 -15.67 11.88 -1.13
CA THR A 238 -16.95 11.65 -0.45
C THR A 238 -16.78 10.86 0.83
N THR A 239 -15.99 9.78 0.81
CA THR A 239 -15.79 8.91 1.97
C THR A 239 -15.00 9.60 3.08
N PHE A 240 -13.89 10.27 2.75
CA PHE A 240 -12.98 10.84 3.74
C PHE A 240 -13.43 12.20 4.28
N THR A 241 -14.25 12.96 3.54
CA THR A 241 -14.77 14.26 3.99
C THR A 241 -16.21 14.19 4.49
N GLY A 242 -17.03 13.30 3.92
CA GLY A 242 -18.48 13.28 4.09
C GLY A 242 -19.24 14.21 3.14
N GLU A 243 -18.54 14.98 2.28
CA GLU A 243 -19.12 15.95 1.35
C GLU A 243 -19.30 15.32 -0.05
N THR A 244 -20.37 15.69 -0.77
CA THR A 244 -20.69 15.09 -2.08
C THR A 244 -20.15 15.85 -3.28
N GLU A 245 -19.79 17.13 -3.09
CA GLU A 245 -19.31 18.01 -4.15
C GLU A 245 -17.84 18.34 -3.93
N ILE A 246 -17.00 18.05 -4.94
CA ILE A 246 -15.57 18.35 -4.90
C ILE A 246 -15.37 19.85 -5.21
N PRO A 247 -14.80 20.65 -4.29
CA PRO A 247 -14.49 22.05 -4.54
C PRO A 247 -13.47 22.23 -5.66
N GLU A 248 -13.50 23.41 -6.31
CA GLU A 248 -12.45 23.79 -7.26
C GLU A 248 -11.07 23.76 -6.58
N GLY A 249 -10.11 23.06 -7.22
CA GLY A 249 -8.73 22.93 -6.73
C GLY A 249 -8.37 21.58 -6.11
N ILE A 250 -9.32 20.66 -5.87
CA ILE A 250 -9.00 19.29 -5.47
C ILE A 250 -8.90 18.40 -6.71
N ASN A 251 -7.67 18.08 -7.09
CA ASN A 251 -7.34 17.27 -8.25
C ASN A 251 -6.41 16.08 -7.91
N ASP A 252 -6.22 15.82 -6.63
CA ASP A 252 -5.29 14.81 -6.13
C ASP A 252 -5.83 14.16 -4.84
N PHE A 253 -5.61 12.85 -4.68
CA PHE A 253 -5.95 12.13 -3.45
C PHE A 253 -5.32 12.79 -2.22
N SER A 254 -4.06 13.22 -2.35
CA SER A 254 -3.27 13.88 -1.32
C SER A 254 -3.88 15.21 -0.86
N SER A 255 -4.72 15.85 -1.67
CA SER A 255 -5.37 17.12 -1.32
C SER A 255 -6.66 16.94 -0.49
N VAL A 256 -7.14 15.70 -0.36
CA VAL A 256 -8.34 15.38 0.43
C VAL A 256 -8.00 15.51 1.91
N LYS A 257 -8.71 16.40 2.58
CA LYS A 257 -8.58 16.62 4.04
C LYS A 257 -9.42 15.61 4.79
N LEU A 258 -8.84 15.00 5.81
CA LEU A 258 -9.56 14.05 6.65
C LEU A 258 -10.68 14.75 7.44
N ARG A 259 -11.80 14.05 7.61
CA ARG A 259 -12.89 14.47 8.48
C ARG A 259 -12.40 14.60 9.92
N TYR A 260 -12.87 15.67 10.57
CA TYR A 260 -12.54 15.96 11.97
C TYR A 260 -13.66 15.51 12.90
N TYR A 261 -13.29 14.77 13.95
CA TYR A 261 -14.21 14.25 14.97
C TYR A 261 -13.97 14.99 16.29
N ARG A 262 -14.60 16.16 16.47
CA ARG A 262 -14.40 17.04 17.64
C ARG A 262 -15.14 16.56 18.89
N ASP A 263 -16.33 16.02 18.69
CA ASP A 263 -17.32 15.86 19.76
C ASP A 263 -17.16 14.55 20.55
N CYS A 264 -16.29 13.65 20.09
CA CYS A 264 -16.03 12.34 20.71
C CYS A 264 -14.90 12.35 21.76
N CYS A 265 -14.33 13.52 22.09
CA CYS A 265 -13.21 13.65 23.03
C CYS A 265 -13.60 13.63 24.51
N ALA A 266 -14.71 12.96 24.84
CA ALA A 266 -15.17 12.86 26.22
C ALA A 266 -14.27 11.92 27.04
N ASN A 267 -14.34 12.10 28.36
CA ASN A 267 -13.57 11.36 29.37
C ASN A 267 -13.70 9.84 29.20
N GLU A 268 -12.73 9.11 29.79
CA GLU A 268 -12.74 7.66 29.94
C GLU A 268 -14.14 7.14 30.34
N ILE A 269 -14.71 6.26 29.51
CA ILE A 269 -16.04 5.69 29.73
C ILE A 269 -15.89 4.32 30.34
N HIS A 270 -16.52 4.12 31.50
CA HIS A 270 -16.66 2.80 32.10
C HIS A 270 -18.00 2.18 31.68
N ILE A 271 -17.93 1.01 31.04
CA ILE A 271 -19.07 0.22 30.59
C ILE A 271 -18.81 -1.26 30.91
N LYS A 272 -19.86 -2.05 31.09
CA LYS A 272 -19.69 -3.48 31.35
C LYS A 272 -19.33 -4.24 30.08
N GLU A 273 -18.54 -5.30 30.22
CA GLU A 273 -18.16 -6.18 29.11
C GLU A 273 -19.36 -6.88 28.44
N ASP A 274 -20.45 -7.09 29.17
CA ASP A 274 -21.69 -7.72 28.66
C ASP A 274 -22.74 -6.71 28.18
N ASP A 275 -22.43 -5.41 28.18
CA ASP A 275 -23.32 -4.39 27.64
C ASP A 275 -23.48 -4.56 26.11
N ASP A 276 -24.72 -4.52 25.63
CA ASP A 276 -25.05 -4.75 24.22
C ASP A 276 -24.31 -3.78 23.27
N LEU A 277 -24.12 -2.51 23.66
CA LEU A 277 -23.39 -1.52 22.86
C LEU A 277 -21.90 -1.83 22.82
N PHE A 278 -21.31 -2.29 23.94
CA PHE A 278 -19.92 -2.71 23.95
C PHE A 278 -19.70 -3.99 23.16
N VAL A 279 -20.59 -4.98 23.28
CA VAL A 279 -20.53 -6.22 22.48
C VAL A 279 -20.62 -5.90 20.98
N LEU A 280 -21.50 -4.98 20.59
CA LEU A 280 -21.60 -4.49 19.22
C LEU A 280 -20.30 -3.82 18.76
N TYR A 281 -19.72 -2.96 19.59
CA TYR A 281 -18.45 -2.29 19.31
C TYR A 281 -17.28 -3.27 19.14
N ALA A 282 -17.13 -4.22 20.07
CA ALA A 282 -16.09 -5.26 20.01
C ALA A 282 -16.25 -6.17 18.80
N LYS A 283 -17.48 -6.54 18.44
CA LYS A 283 -17.77 -7.32 17.23
C LYS A 283 -17.38 -6.54 15.97
N HIS A 284 -17.72 -5.26 15.90
CA HIS A 284 -17.35 -4.39 14.78
C HIS A 284 -15.82 -4.28 14.64
N LEU A 285 -15.10 -4.07 15.74
CA LEU A 285 -13.63 -4.05 15.74
C LEU A 285 -13.02 -5.36 15.23
N ASN A 286 -13.51 -6.50 15.69
CA ASN A 286 -13.04 -7.81 15.21
C ASN A 286 -13.30 -8.00 13.71
N GLN A 287 -14.44 -7.51 13.22
CA GLN A 287 -14.76 -7.52 11.80
C GLN A 287 -13.79 -6.62 11.00
N MET A 288 -13.49 -5.41 11.47
CA MET A 288 -12.51 -4.53 10.84
C MET A 288 -11.13 -5.19 10.73
N ILE A 289 -10.66 -5.86 11.80
CA ILE A 289 -9.39 -6.59 11.81
C ILE A 289 -9.41 -7.71 10.77
N SER A 290 -10.48 -8.50 10.73
CA SER A 290 -10.63 -9.62 9.81
C SER A 290 -10.64 -9.16 8.35
N ILE A 291 -11.43 -8.13 8.02
CA ILE A 291 -11.52 -7.56 6.68
C ILE A 291 -10.19 -6.96 6.25
N SER A 292 -9.52 -6.20 7.13
CA SER A 292 -8.19 -5.65 6.87
C SER A 292 -7.19 -6.77 6.50
N LYS A 293 -7.18 -7.88 7.24
CA LYS A 293 -6.31 -9.02 6.94
C LYS A 293 -6.63 -9.68 5.60
N VAL A 294 -7.92 -9.84 5.28
CA VAL A 294 -8.36 -10.40 4.00
C VAL A 294 -7.90 -9.52 2.84
N ASN A 295 -8.07 -8.21 2.93
CA ASN A 295 -7.68 -7.28 1.87
C ASN A 295 -6.16 -7.21 1.69
N GLN A 296 -5.38 -7.23 2.78
CA GLN A 296 -3.93 -7.37 2.71
C GLN A 296 -3.51 -8.66 1.98
N ASN A 297 -4.15 -9.79 2.28
CA ASN A 297 -3.84 -11.06 1.61
C ASN A 297 -4.14 -11.00 0.10
N LYS A 298 -5.19 -10.30 -0.33
CA LYS A 298 -5.46 -10.08 -1.77
C LYS A 298 -4.35 -9.29 -2.45
N LEU A 299 -3.81 -8.27 -1.79
CA LEU A 299 -2.68 -7.51 -2.31
C LEU A 299 -1.40 -8.36 -2.37
N ILE A 300 -1.16 -9.21 -1.36
CA ILE A 300 -0.03 -10.17 -1.35
C ILE A 300 -0.16 -11.18 -2.50
N GLN A 301 -1.38 -11.65 -2.82
CA GLN A 301 -1.59 -12.55 -3.96
C GLN A 301 -1.20 -11.93 -5.30
N ILE A 302 -1.34 -10.61 -5.46
CA ILE A 302 -0.82 -9.90 -6.64
C ILE A 302 0.72 -9.96 -6.64
N LEU A 303 1.36 -9.74 -5.50
CA LEU A 303 2.82 -9.86 -5.40
C LEU A 303 3.32 -11.28 -5.70
N ASP A 304 2.62 -12.30 -5.21
CA ASP A 304 2.93 -13.71 -5.48
C ASP A 304 2.78 -14.05 -6.97
N SER A 305 1.90 -13.34 -7.68
CA SER A 305 1.79 -13.46 -9.13
C SER A 305 2.99 -12.81 -9.82
N LEU A 306 3.46 -11.66 -9.34
CA LEU A 306 4.57 -10.89 -9.90
C LEU A 306 5.94 -11.54 -9.68
N LEU A 307 6.16 -12.13 -8.50
CA LEU A 307 7.47 -12.58 -8.05
C LEU A 307 7.40 -14.04 -7.59
N VAL A 308 8.31 -14.86 -8.10
CA VAL A 308 8.43 -16.28 -7.76
C VAL A 308 9.77 -16.56 -7.06
N SER A 309 9.74 -17.45 -6.06
CA SER A 309 10.95 -17.92 -5.37
C SER A 309 11.34 -19.31 -5.88
N GLU A 310 12.50 -19.43 -6.51
CA GLU A 310 13.09 -20.72 -6.89
C GLU A 310 14.44 -20.91 -6.21
N ASN A 311 14.57 -21.97 -5.41
CA ASN A 311 15.78 -22.29 -4.62
C ASN A 311 16.26 -21.13 -3.72
N GLY A 312 15.31 -20.35 -3.17
CA GLY A 312 15.60 -19.19 -2.32
C GLY A 312 16.04 -17.94 -3.08
N VAL A 313 15.98 -17.96 -4.42
CA VAL A 313 16.24 -16.80 -5.27
C VAL A 313 14.92 -16.28 -5.82
N MET A 314 14.61 -15.03 -5.51
CA MET A 314 13.42 -14.34 -6.04
C MET A 314 13.66 -13.86 -7.46
N ARG A 315 12.66 -14.00 -8.32
CA ARG A 315 12.68 -13.57 -9.73
C ARG A 315 11.30 -13.07 -10.15
N VAL A 316 11.26 -12.20 -11.16
CA VAL A 316 10.01 -11.82 -11.84
C VAL A 316 9.41 -13.08 -12.46
N ASN A 317 8.10 -13.28 -12.29
CA ASN A 317 7.41 -14.41 -12.85
C ASN A 317 7.50 -14.36 -14.38
N SER A 318 8.11 -15.41 -14.96
CA SER A 318 8.40 -15.41 -16.38
C SER A 318 7.22 -15.65 -17.29
N GLY A 319 6.09 -16.08 -16.71
CA GLY A 319 4.81 -16.17 -17.40
C GLY A 319 4.12 -14.84 -17.61
N ILE A 320 4.60 -13.75 -17.01
CA ILE A 320 3.94 -12.44 -17.09
C ILE A 320 4.33 -11.68 -18.36
N SER A 321 3.29 -11.20 -19.04
CA SER A 321 3.31 -10.33 -20.20
C SER A 321 2.85 -8.90 -19.87
N GLU A 322 3.04 -7.99 -20.82
CA GLU A 322 2.62 -6.59 -20.75
C GLU A 322 1.11 -6.46 -20.50
N THR A 323 0.31 -7.32 -21.11
CA THR A 323 -1.14 -7.38 -20.89
C THR A 323 -1.48 -7.83 -19.48
N GLU A 324 -0.82 -8.87 -18.98
CA GLU A 324 -1.04 -9.37 -17.61
C GLU A 324 -0.58 -8.35 -16.56
N ILE A 325 0.53 -7.63 -16.79
CA ILE A 325 0.93 -6.51 -15.91
C ILE A 325 -0.13 -5.43 -15.88
N GLN A 326 -0.68 -5.05 -17.03
CA GLN A 326 -1.72 -4.03 -17.08
C GLN A 326 -2.97 -4.46 -16.29
N GLU A 327 -3.38 -5.74 -16.40
CA GLU A 327 -4.48 -6.30 -15.62
C GLU A 327 -4.17 -6.32 -14.12
N LEU A 328 -2.96 -6.72 -13.72
CA LEU A 328 -2.54 -6.70 -12.32
C LEU A 328 -2.50 -5.27 -11.75
N ILE A 329 -2.09 -4.27 -12.54
CA ILE A 329 -2.15 -2.85 -12.16
C ILE A 329 -3.59 -2.40 -11.93
N GLN A 330 -4.50 -2.74 -12.85
CA GLN A 330 -5.92 -2.41 -12.71
C GLN A 330 -6.52 -3.05 -11.45
N ASN A 331 -6.25 -4.34 -11.23
CA ASN A 331 -6.73 -5.09 -10.08
C ASN A 331 -6.16 -4.53 -8.76
N ALA A 332 -4.85 -4.26 -8.70
CA ALA A 332 -4.22 -3.70 -7.51
C ALA A 332 -4.79 -2.33 -7.18
N ARG A 333 -4.90 -1.43 -8.18
CA ARG A 333 -5.52 -0.12 -8.00
C ARG A 333 -6.93 -0.23 -7.41
N ALA A 334 -7.79 -1.07 -7.98
CA ALA A 334 -9.14 -1.28 -7.46
C ALA A 334 -9.14 -1.79 -6.01
N LEU A 335 -8.29 -2.76 -5.70
CA LEU A 335 -8.15 -3.30 -4.34
C LEU A 335 -7.62 -2.27 -3.34
N ILE A 336 -6.65 -1.44 -3.73
CA ILE A 336 -6.08 -0.39 -2.87
C ILE A 336 -7.15 0.69 -2.59
N ILE A 337 -7.85 1.15 -3.62
CA ILE A 337 -8.97 2.10 -3.50
C ILE A 337 -10.04 1.57 -2.55
N ASP A 338 -10.49 0.34 -2.78
CA ASP A 338 -11.52 -0.29 -1.95
C ASP A 338 -11.02 -0.54 -0.52
N LEU A 339 -9.76 -0.90 -0.33
CA LEU A 339 -9.16 -1.04 1.00
C LEU A 339 -9.28 0.29 1.75
N TYR A 340 -8.83 1.40 1.15
CA TYR A 340 -8.85 2.71 1.78
C TYR A 340 -10.29 3.20 2.07
N ILE A 341 -11.20 3.07 1.12
CA ILE A 341 -12.60 3.50 1.28
C ILE A 341 -13.32 2.68 2.35
N ASN A 342 -13.33 1.35 2.22
CA ASN A 342 -14.07 0.48 3.14
C ASN A 342 -13.58 0.64 4.58
N CYS A 343 -12.28 0.87 4.72
CA CYS A 343 -11.63 1.06 6.00
C CYS A 343 -12.03 2.36 6.69
N GLU A 344 -12.12 3.47 5.95
CA GLU A 344 -12.64 4.72 6.49
C GLU A 344 -14.14 4.62 6.77
N GLU A 345 -14.92 3.95 5.92
CA GLU A 345 -16.34 3.71 6.19
C GLU A 345 -16.58 2.89 7.46
N ASP A 346 -15.81 1.82 7.66
CA ASP A 346 -15.89 1.01 8.86
C ASP A 346 -15.37 1.77 10.08
N TYR A 347 -14.36 2.64 9.92
CA TYR A 347 -13.94 3.54 10.98
C TYR A 347 -15.06 4.50 11.40
N VAL A 348 -15.72 5.15 10.44
CA VAL A 348 -16.88 6.03 10.67
C VAL A 348 -18.02 5.27 11.37
N LYS A 349 -18.30 4.01 10.97
CA LYS A 349 -19.29 3.17 11.65
C LYS A 349 -18.89 2.88 13.09
N GLY A 350 -17.62 2.55 13.33
CA GLY A 350 -17.07 2.33 14.66
C GLY A 350 -17.21 3.57 15.56
N MET A 351 -16.92 4.75 15.00
CA MET A 351 -17.11 6.04 15.66
C MET A 351 -18.57 6.26 16.08
N LYS A 352 -19.54 5.98 15.21
CA LYS A 352 -20.97 6.10 15.55
C LYS A 352 -21.42 5.16 16.66
N ILE A 353 -20.88 3.94 16.69
CA ILE A 353 -21.15 2.99 17.79
C ILE A 353 -20.57 3.54 19.10
N TYR A 354 -19.34 4.08 19.06
CA TYR A 354 -18.74 4.73 20.22
C TYR A 354 -19.53 5.96 20.69
N GLU A 355 -19.98 6.83 19.78
CA GLU A 355 -20.86 7.97 20.11
C GLU A 355 -22.14 7.49 20.82
N SER A 356 -22.72 6.38 20.36
CA SER A 356 -23.89 5.78 21.01
C SER A 356 -23.60 5.30 22.44
N ILE A 357 -22.40 4.77 22.70
CA ILE A 357 -21.94 4.39 24.05
C ILE A 357 -21.82 5.64 24.94
N VAL A 358 -21.24 6.72 24.41
CA VAL A 358 -21.09 8.01 25.11
C VAL A 358 -22.45 8.57 25.51
N GLU A 359 -23.37 8.67 24.55
CA GLU A 359 -24.71 9.19 24.77
C GLU A 359 -25.50 8.36 25.79
N HIS A 360 -25.42 7.03 25.71
CA HIS A 360 -26.07 6.14 26.67
C HIS A 360 -25.54 6.35 28.09
N ASN A 361 -24.22 6.51 28.25
CA ASN A 361 -23.61 6.74 29.56
C ASN A 361 -24.00 8.11 30.15
N ILE A 362 -24.01 9.16 29.31
CA ILE A 362 -24.44 10.51 29.71
C ILE A 362 -25.90 10.49 30.18
N LEU A 363 -26.79 9.83 29.43
CA LEU A 363 -28.21 9.72 29.79
C LEU A 363 -28.37 9.06 31.16
N HIS A 364 -27.79 7.88 31.35
CA HIS A 364 -27.91 7.12 32.60
C HIS A 364 -27.28 7.85 33.79
N THR A 365 -26.16 8.55 33.59
CA THR A 365 -25.54 9.39 34.63
C THR A 365 -26.44 10.58 35.00
N THR A 366 -27.07 11.21 34.00
CA THR A 366 -27.98 12.34 34.18
C THR A 366 -29.25 11.91 34.94
N GLU A 367 -29.83 10.77 34.60
CA GLU A 367 -30.99 10.20 35.31
C GLU A 367 -30.69 9.96 36.80
N ARG A 368 -29.52 9.38 37.12
CA ARG A 368 -29.07 9.19 38.50
C ARG A 368 -28.89 10.49 39.25
N GLN A 369 -28.31 11.51 38.62
CA GLN A 369 -28.19 12.84 39.22
C GLN A 369 -29.56 13.47 39.51
N ILE A 370 -30.52 13.36 38.58
CA ILE A 370 -31.90 13.82 38.78
C ILE A 370 -32.55 13.09 39.96
N GLU A 371 -32.38 11.78 40.07
CA GLU A 371 -32.92 10.98 41.19
C GLU A 371 -32.30 11.40 42.52
N MET A 372 -30.98 11.58 42.57
CA MET A 372 -30.28 12.09 43.76
C MET A 372 -30.78 13.46 44.19
N LEU A 373 -30.94 14.40 43.24
CA LEU A 373 -31.47 15.73 43.51
C LEU A 373 -32.91 15.69 44.02
N LYS A 374 -33.77 14.82 43.46
CA LYS A 374 -35.15 14.61 43.96
C LYS A 374 -35.16 14.07 45.39
N ASN A 375 -34.27 13.13 45.70
CA ASN A 375 -34.14 12.57 47.05
C ASN A 375 -33.66 13.62 48.05
N GLN A 376 -32.67 14.44 47.69
CA GLN A 376 -32.19 15.55 48.51
C GLN A 376 -33.28 16.60 48.74
N ALA A 377 -34.03 16.99 47.69
CA ALA A 377 -35.15 17.91 47.82
C ALA A 377 -36.21 17.36 48.79
N THR A 378 -36.53 16.07 48.69
CA THR A 378 -37.49 15.42 49.59
C THR A 378 -36.99 15.40 51.04
N GLN A 379 -35.71 15.14 51.27
CA GLN A 379 -35.10 15.17 52.60
C GLN A 379 -35.11 16.58 53.21
N LEU A 380 -34.80 17.61 52.42
CA LEU A 380 -34.85 19.01 52.85
C LEU A 380 -36.28 19.44 53.23
N ILE A 381 -37.28 19.03 52.45
CA ILE A 381 -38.69 19.32 52.77
C ILE A 381 -39.07 18.66 54.11
N LYS A 382 -38.69 17.40 54.32
CA LYS A 382 -38.98 16.68 55.58
C LYS A 382 -38.30 17.34 56.78
N SER A 383 -37.01 17.65 56.69
CA SER A 383 -36.27 18.27 57.79
C SER A 383 -36.78 19.68 58.12
N THR A 384 -37.27 20.41 57.11
CA THR A 384 -37.89 21.72 57.34
C THR A 384 -39.24 21.56 58.03
N GLN A 385 -40.08 20.60 57.62
CA GLN A 385 -41.35 20.31 58.29
C GLN A 385 -41.16 19.88 59.75
N GLU A 386 -40.16 19.05 60.03
CA GLU A 386 -39.81 18.62 61.39
C GLU A 386 -39.27 19.75 62.27
N ALA A 387 -38.77 20.85 61.70
CA ALA A 387 -38.31 22.02 62.44
C ALA A 387 -39.43 23.03 62.79
N PHE A 388 -40.63 22.87 62.19
CA PHE A 388 -41.80 23.73 62.44
C PHE A 388 -42.82 23.10 63.42
N PHE A 389 -42.59 21.86 63.85
CA PHE A 389 -43.29 21.20 64.96
C PHE A 389 -42.33 21.04 66.14
#